data_AF-A0A954CMI0-F1
#
_entry.id   AF-A0A954CMI0-F1
#
_cell.length_a   1.000
_cell.length_b   1.000
_cell.length_c   1.000
_cell.angle_alpha   90.00
_cell.angle_beta   90.00
_cell.angle_gamma   90.00
#
_symmetry.space_group_name_H-M   'P 1'
#
loop_
_entity.id
_entity.type
_entity.pdbx_description
1 polymer ?
#
loop_
_entity_poly.entity_id
_entity_poly.type
_entity_poly.pdbx_seq_one_letter_code
_entity_poly.pdbx_strand_id
1 'polypeptide(L)'
;MRPLTIGPLLAALVSGSLLAQGTDKDAEQLELERRADRTRFERWFEEYESGASRLVKDGKIDEVAVGAAKDKIVAVARWQRLDDAHLLFRAATTDPSPPGARTSADKIEFHAELLPWRIRAIAREAIAGIAADEVEPWLVALVHGKNLRDAAAVADRAAADAALQILGMRDSESARTAVLEATMRLPPKLRTRALDVLSDFADLSVVPHFIELLRDRDPNMRIAALNAIGKALGPHTDETEHSTMSKDVEKHCATALDAMRNILKKDKVWQVRAAACHSLAQLKTSKVIPVLIDGLDAELRRKKDPWAMDVRLHRTLEHLTGQSVPLGSTAPWRSFWSKEKGRFRFAKPGEADARNAASSDGEKYEKFFALDLSSDRVLFLLDFSGSMDEPITLKTELTSTKPGQTIVKAKLVVEEMKKLIMSLPDGAIFNLIVFSDDVRVWRPDGEGRPLPVKLDDSSRDDLLGSFLDNLSPQGPTNLYGALDRAIGLAGRGIDDGSYTAEFDTLYVLSDGAPTYGEIRDKDRIRELVRDANRLKQLTIHSVT
;
A
#
# COMPACT_ATOMS: atom_id res chain seq x y z
N MET A 1 33.68 -71.04 58.66
CA MET A 1 35.06 -70.69 58.27
C MET A 1 35.12 -69.19 57.95
N ARG A 2 35.74 -68.39 58.82
CA ARG A 2 36.52 -67.19 58.44
C ARG A 2 38.01 -67.62 58.34
N PRO A 3 39.00 -66.85 57.84
CA PRO A 3 39.04 -65.44 57.35
C PRO A 3 39.72 -65.34 55.95
N LEU A 4 39.85 -64.20 55.24
CA LEU A 4 40.87 -63.15 55.46
C LEU A 4 40.60 -61.92 54.59
N THR A 5 40.52 -60.79 55.28
CA THR A 5 40.75 -59.41 54.85
C THR A 5 42.21 -59.15 54.46
N ILE A 6 42.45 -58.36 53.41
CA ILE A 6 43.50 -57.33 53.35
C ILE A 6 42.87 -56.07 52.73
N GLY A 7 43.00 -54.93 53.41
CA GLY A 7 42.40 -53.64 53.03
C GLY A 7 43.31 -52.76 52.15
N PRO A 8 43.35 -51.44 52.39
CA PRO A 8 42.80 -50.41 51.49
C PRO A 8 43.86 -49.40 50.98
N LEU A 9 43.60 -48.62 49.91
CA LEU A 9 44.24 -47.32 49.63
C LEU A 9 43.56 -46.68 48.38
N LEU A 10 42.81 -45.58 48.49
CA LEU A 10 43.21 -44.15 48.47
C LEU A 10 43.18 -43.51 47.06
N ALA A 11 42.51 -42.36 46.97
CA ALA A 11 42.47 -41.37 45.86
C ALA A 11 41.65 -41.77 44.61
N ALA A 12 40.85 -40.90 43.96
CA ALA A 12 40.84 -39.45 43.96
C ALA A 12 39.46 -38.88 43.59
N LEU A 13 39.01 -37.92 44.40
CA LEU A 13 38.08 -36.85 44.03
C LEU A 13 38.77 -35.94 42.99
N VAL A 14 38.64 -36.21 41.68
CA VAL A 14 39.02 -35.23 40.62
C VAL A 14 38.02 -35.17 39.46
N SER A 15 36.92 -35.92 39.48
CA SER A 15 35.98 -35.96 38.34
C SER A 15 34.92 -34.85 38.34
N GLY A 16 34.79 -34.07 39.41
CA GLY A 16 33.85 -32.94 39.50
C GLY A 16 34.36 -31.63 38.89
N SER A 17 35.67 -31.34 38.98
CA SER A 17 36.23 -30.07 38.50
C SER A 17 36.49 -30.05 36.98
N LEU A 18 36.81 -31.17 36.33
CA LEU A 18 37.06 -31.19 34.88
C LEU A 18 35.79 -31.08 34.04
N LEU A 19 34.67 -31.64 34.51
CA LEU A 19 33.36 -31.47 33.85
C LEU A 19 32.81 -30.05 34.04
N ALA A 20 33.00 -29.46 35.22
CA ALA A 20 32.63 -28.06 35.48
C ALA A 20 33.52 -27.05 34.72
N GLN A 21 34.83 -27.33 34.58
CA GLN A 21 35.76 -26.48 33.81
C GLN A 21 35.54 -26.55 32.30
N GLY A 22 35.04 -27.67 31.76
CA GLY A 22 34.64 -27.78 30.36
C GLY A 22 33.42 -26.91 30.04
N THR A 23 32.39 -26.96 30.90
CA THR A 23 31.16 -26.17 30.72
C THR A 23 31.38 -24.66 30.90
N ASP A 24 32.31 -24.26 31.77
CA ASP A 24 32.60 -22.85 32.03
C ASP A 24 33.40 -22.21 30.87
N LYS A 25 34.34 -22.96 30.28
CA LYS A 25 35.08 -22.52 29.09
C LYS A 25 34.22 -22.45 27.84
N ASP A 26 33.32 -23.41 27.66
CA ASP A 26 32.38 -23.40 26.54
C ASP A 26 31.38 -22.24 26.67
N ALA A 27 30.91 -21.95 27.88
CA ALA A 27 30.07 -20.78 28.16
C ALA A 27 30.80 -19.45 27.93
N GLU A 28 32.05 -19.34 28.37
CA GLU A 28 32.91 -18.16 28.15
C GLU A 28 33.16 -17.93 26.65
N GLN A 29 33.44 -19.01 25.90
CA GLN A 29 33.62 -18.96 24.46
C GLN A 29 32.34 -18.53 23.73
N LEU A 30 31.17 -19.06 24.11
CA LEU A 30 29.88 -18.65 23.55
C LEU A 30 29.58 -17.18 23.84
N GLU A 31 29.89 -16.69 25.05
CA GLU A 31 29.70 -15.27 25.38
C GLU A 31 30.67 -14.36 24.59
N LEU A 32 31.91 -14.82 24.35
CA LEU A 32 32.87 -14.12 23.49
C LEU A 32 32.36 -14.02 22.05
N GLU A 33 31.82 -15.11 21.49
CA GLU A 33 31.23 -15.14 20.16
C GLU A 33 30.02 -14.21 20.06
N ARG A 34 29.15 -14.22 21.07
CA ARG A 34 28.01 -13.31 21.17
C ARG A 34 28.44 -11.86 21.19
N ARG A 35 29.44 -11.53 22.01
CA ARG A 35 30.00 -10.17 22.08
C ARG A 35 30.57 -9.75 20.73
N ALA A 36 31.24 -10.66 20.02
CA ALA A 36 31.77 -10.41 18.69
C ALA A 36 30.67 -10.15 17.64
N ASP A 37 29.57 -10.90 17.66
CA ASP A 37 28.40 -10.65 16.80
C ASP A 37 27.79 -9.27 17.05
N ARG A 38 27.55 -8.93 18.33
CA ARG A 38 27.03 -7.62 18.72
C ARG A 38 27.93 -6.49 18.27
N THR A 39 29.23 -6.62 18.48
CA THR A 39 30.23 -5.60 18.09
C THR A 39 30.25 -5.40 16.56
N ARG A 40 30.17 -6.50 15.79
CA ARG A 40 30.10 -6.43 14.32
C ARG A 40 28.84 -5.73 13.84
N PHE A 41 27.70 -6.03 14.46
CA PHE A 41 26.43 -5.38 14.14
C PHE A 41 26.46 -3.90 14.52
N GLU A 42 26.86 -3.54 15.74
CA GLU A 42 26.91 -2.15 16.22
C GLU A 42 27.77 -1.28 15.33
N ARG A 43 28.99 -1.73 15.01
CA ARG A 43 29.89 -1.00 14.11
C ARG A 43 29.28 -0.79 12.73
N TRP A 44 28.72 -1.85 12.14
CA TRP A 44 28.06 -1.73 10.83
C TRP A 44 26.86 -0.79 10.90
N PHE A 45 26.08 -0.85 11.99
CA PHE A 45 24.89 -0.05 12.14
C PHE A 45 25.23 1.44 12.32
N GLU A 46 26.33 1.79 12.99
CA GLU A 46 26.83 3.17 13.05
C GLU A 46 27.27 3.69 11.67
N GLU A 47 27.97 2.86 10.89
CA GLU A 47 28.34 3.17 9.50
C GLU A 47 27.08 3.33 8.63
N TYR A 48 26.04 2.53 8.87
CA TYR A 48 24.75 2.63 8.20
C TYR A 48 23.99 3.91 8.59
N GLU A 49 23.85 4.22 9.88
CA GLU A 49 23.13 5.40 10.38
C GLU A 49 23.73 6.71 9.86
N SER A 50 25.06 6.75 9.71
CA SER A 50 25.78 7.90 9.15
C SER A 50 25.76 7.97 7.61
N GLY A 51 25.28 6.92 6.93
CA GLY A 51 25.28 6.81 5.47
C GLY A 51 26.62 6.44 4.84
N ALA A 52 27.60 6.01 5.64
CA ALA A 52 28.86 5.44 5.16
C ALA A 52 28.66 4.04 4.55
N SER A 53 27.67 3.28 5.03
CA SER A 53 27.25 2.02 4.45
C SER A 53 25.95 2.22 3.65
N ARG A 54 26.07 2.28 2.31
CA ARG A 54 24.92 2.39 1.38
C ARG A 54 24.53 1.03 0.84
N LEU A 55 23.24 0.84 0.57
CA LEU A 55 22.67 -0.43 0.08
C LEU A 55 22.27 -0.35 -1.40
N VAL A 56 22.56 0.76 -2.05
CA VAL A 56 22.37 0.98 -3.49
C VAL A 56 23.70 1.41 -4.09
N LYS A 57 24.05 0.81 -5.21
CA LYS A 57 25.26 1.11 -5.97
C LYS A 57 24.90 1.28 -7.44
N ASP A 58 25.41 2.35 -8.06
CA ASP A 58 25.14 2.68 -9.47
C ASP A 58 23.63 2.71 -9.81
N GLY A 59 22.81 3.20 -8.87
CA GLY A 59 21.36 3.30 -9.01
C GLY A 59 20.60 1.97 -8.94
N LYS A 60 21.26 0.86 -8.56
CA LYS A 60 20.66 -0.46 -8.36
C LYS A 60 20.84 -0.93 -6.93
N ILE A 61 19.87 -1.66 -6.41
CA ILE A 61 19.97 -2.27 -5.09
C ILE A 61 21.16 -3.24 -5.09
N ASP A 62 22.07 -3.05 -4.15
CA ASP A 62 23.17 -3.97 -3.89
C ASP A 62 22.67 -5.10 -3.00
N GLU A 63 22.12 -6.14 -3.64
CA GLU A 63 21.58 -7.32 -2.94
C GLU A 63 22.65 -8.04 -2.10
N VAL A 64 23.94 -7.90 -2.43
CA VAL A 64 25.03 -8.47 -1.62
C VAL A 64 25.19 -7.68 -0.33
N ALA A 65 25.18 -6.34 -0.40
CA ALA A 65 25.23 -5.49 0.78
C ALA A 65 24.00 -5.69 1.68
N VAL A 66 22.80 -5.80 1.09
CA VAL A 66 21.57 -6.12 1.82
C VAL A 66 21.65 -7.50 2.49
N GLY A 67 22.15 -8.52 1.78
CA GLY A 67 22.38 -9.85 2.34
C GLY A 67 23.34 -9.81 3.53
N ALA A 68 24.46 -9.10 3.39
CA ALA A 68 25.45 -8.95 4.45
C ALA A 68 24.92 -8.17 5.68
N ALA A 69 23.99 -7.23 5.47
CA ALA A 69 23.27 -6.57 6.56
C ALA A 69 22.33 -7.54 7.28
N LYS A 70 21.57 -8.33 6.52
CA LYS A 70 20.69 -9.39 7.05
C LYS A 70 21.47 -10.40 7.89
N ASP A 71 22.62 -10.87 7.41
CA ASP A 71 23.45 -11.85 8.12
C ASP A 71 23.92 -11.33 9.48
N LYS A 72 24.27 -10.04 9.59
CA LYS A 72 24.65 -9.42 10.88
C LYS A 72 23.48 -9.36 11.86
N ILE A 73 22.30 -9.01 11.36
CA ILE A 73 21.07 -8.97 12.17
C ILE A 73 20.71 -10.37 12.66
N VAL A 74 20.73 -11.38 11.77
CA VAL A 74 20.45 -12.78 12.11
C VAL A 74 21.49 -13.34 13.09
N ALA A 75 22.77 -12.97 12.92
CA ALA A 75 23.84 -13.38 13.83
C ALA A 75 23.66 -12.86 15.27
N VAL A 76 23.03 -11.69 15.46
CA VAL A 76 22.65 -11.19 16.79
C VAL A 76 21.41 -11.91 17.30
N ALA A 77 20.38 -12.09 16.46
CA ALA A 77 19.12 -12.74 16.87
C ALA A 77 19.28 -14.21 17.28
N ARG A 78 20.28 -14.94 16.74
CA ARG A 78 20.53 -16.37 17.06
C ARG A 78 20.79 -16.64 18.54
N TRP A 79 21.17 -15.62 19.30
CA TRP A 79 21.46 -15.74 20.73
C TRP A 79 20.22 -15.79 21.61
N GLN A 80 19.05 -15.46 21.06
CA GLN A 80 17.75 -15.67 21.69
C GLN A 80 17.63 -15.03 23.09
N ARG A 81 18.13 -13.81 23.26
CA ARG A 81 18.08 -13.06 24.54
C ARG A 81 17.42 -11.70 24.37
N LEU A 82 16.81 -11.22 25.46
CA LEU A 82 16.15 -9.91 25.51
C LEU A 82 17.10 -8.76 25.13
N ASP A 83 18.33 -8.74 25.63
CA ASP A 83 19.29 -7.66 25.32
C ASP A 83 19.69 -7.62 23.84
N ASP A 84 19.62 -8.75 23.14
CA ASP A 84 19.90 -8.83 21.71
C ASP A 84 18.68 -8.32 20.92
N ALA A 85 17.47 -8.61 21.39
CA ALA A 85 16.25 -7.99 20.88
C ALA A 85 16.28 -6.45 21.05
N HIS A 86 16.67 -5.94 22.22
CA HIS A 86 16.84 -4.51 22.48
C HIS A 86 17.84 -3.86 21.52
N LEU A 87 18.97 -4.53 21.26
CA LEU A 87 19.98 -4.03 20.34
C LEU A 87 19.44 -3.94 18.91
N LEU A 88 18.78 -4.99 18.43
CA LEU A 88 18.16 -5.02 17.09
C LEU A 88 16.99 -4.04 16.97
N PHE A 89 16.32 -3.71 18.08
CA PHE A 89 15.19 -2.79 18.07
C PHE A 89 15.58 -1.37 17.66
N ARG A 90 16.83 -0.97 17.89
CA ARG A 90 17.38 0.27 17.31
C ARG A 90 17.22 0.25 15.79
N ALA A 91 17.72 -0.79 15.12
CA ALA A 91 17.55 -0.97 13.68
C ALA A 91 16.08 -1.12 13.24
N ALA A 92 15.20 -1.66 14.09
CA ALA A 92 13.77 -1.76 13.81
C ALA A 92 13.00 -0.43 13.86
N THR A 93 13.58 0.62 14.48
CA THR A 93 12.93 1.92 14.68
C THR A 93 13.66 3.09 14.02
N THR A 94 14.96 2.95 13.74
CA THR A 94 15.76 4.05 13.19
C THR A 94 15.28 4.45 11.80
N ASP A 95 15.21 5.77 11.60
CA ASP A 95 15.01 6.42 10.32
C ASP A 95 16.21 7.35 10.05
N PRO A 96 17.29 6.81 9.42
CA PRO A 96 18.54 7.54 9.23
C PRO A 96 18.31 8.89 8.56
N SER A 97 19.07 9.91 8.93
CA SER A 97 18.94 11.26 8.34
C SER A 97 20.32 11.79 7.98
N PRO A 98 20.51 12.42 6.81
CA PRO A 98 21.80 12.96 6.46
C PRO A 98 22.18 14.12 7.39
N PRO A 99 23.48 14.36 7.62
CA PRO A 99 23.93 15.47 8.45
C PRO A 99 23.37 16.80 7.96
N GLY A 100 22.67 17.53 8.84
CA GLY A 100 22.09 18.84 8.52
C GLY A 100 20.73 18.82 7.83
N ALA A 101 20.08 17.66 7.67
CA ALA A 101 18.70 17.56 7.17
C ALA A 101 17.72 18.39 7.99
N ARG A 102 16.93 19.24 7.33
CA ARG A 102 15.90 20.10 7.93
C ARG A 102 14.50 19.77 7.45
N THR A 103 14.38 19.13 6.29
CA THR A 103 13.10 18.79 5.67
C THR A 103 13.01 17.29 5.38
N SER A 104 11.78 16.80 5.14
CA SER A 104 11.56 15.43 4.69
C SER A 104 12.17 15.17 3.31
N ALA A 105 12.22 16.18 2.43
CA ALA A 105 12.84 16.10 1.11
C ALA A 105 14.35 15.80 1.21
N ASP A 106 15.04 16.41 2.18
CA ASP A 106 16.47 16.18 2.43
C ASP A 106 16.80 14.71 2.74
N LYS A 107 15.81 13.93 3.20
CA LYS A 107 15.99 12.52 3.56
C LYS A 107 15.71 11.56 2.41
N ILE A 108 15.07 11.98 1.32
CA ILE A 108 14.51 11.04 0.33
C ILE A 108 15.62 10.37 -0.47
N GLU A 109 16.57 11.13 -1.03
CA GLU A 109 17.74 10.55 -1.74
C GLU A 109 18.58 9.69 -0.79
N PHE A 110 18.78 10.16 0.44
CA PHE A 110 19.46 9.40 1.48
C PHE A 110 18.76 8.06 1.78
N HIS A 111 17.43 8.06 1.91
CA HIS A 111 16.64 6.85 2.14
C HIS A 111 16.58 5.95 0.91
N ALA A 112 16.61 6.51 -0.29
CA ALA A 112 16.67 5.74 -1.53
C ALA A 112 17.94 4.90 -1.59
N GLU A 113 19.07 5.42 -1.07
CA GLU A 113 20.34 4.69 -1.02
C GLU A 113 20.49 3.76 0.19
N LEU A 114 19.97 4.16 1.36
CA LEU A 114 20.09 3.39 2.60
C LEU A 114 18.99 2.33 2.77
N LEU A 115 17.87 2.43 2.06
CA LEU A 115 16.71 1.55 2.20
C LEU A 115 16.27 1.30 3.68
N PRO A 116 16.01 2.33 4.51
CA PRO A 116 15.67 2.15 5.94
C PRO A 116 14.48 1.25 6.20
N TRP A 117 13.48 1.28 5.33
CA TRP A 117 12.31 0.41 5.40
C TRP A 117 12.71 -1.08 5.34
N ARG A 118 13.72 -1.44 4.53
CA ARG A 118 14.19 -2.82 4.35
C ARG A 118 14.99 -3.30 5.55
N ILE A 119 15.88 -2.47 6.08
CA ILE A 119 16.63 -2.78 7.32
C ILE A 119 15.68 -2.89 8.51
N ARG A 120 14.71 -1.96 8.66
CA ARG A 120 13.68 -2.05 9.70
C ARG A 120 12.89 -3.35 9.58
N ALA A 121 12.45 -3.73 8.38
CA ALA A 121 11.71 -4.98 8.16
C ALA A 121 12.54 -6.21 8.57
N ILE A 122 13.80 -6.30 8.12
CA ILE A 122 14.70 -7.41 8.47
C ILE A 122 14.95 -7.47 9.98
N ALA A 123 15.17 -6.33 10.64
CA ALA A 123 15.35 -6.27 12.09
C ALA A 123 14.10 -6.71 12.83
N ARG A 124 12.91 -6.26 12.41
CA ARG A 124 11.63 -6.66 13.02
C ARG A 124 11.37 -8.16 12.86
N GLU A 125 11.62 -8.72 11.68
CA GLU A 125 11.49 -10.17 11.40
C GLU A 125 12.44 -10.96 12.31
N ALA A 126 13.69 -10.53 12.44
CA ALA A 126 14.66 -11.18 13.31
C ALA A 126 14.27 -11.13 14.80
N ILE A 127 13.73 -10.00 15.28
CA ILE A 127 13.22 -9.88 16.66
C ILE A 127 11.99 -10.76 16.87
N ALA A 128 11.09 -10.85 15.89
CA ALA A 128 9.90 -11.70 15.99
C ALA A 128 10.28 -13.18 16.21
N GLY A 129 11.38 -13.64 15.61
CA GLY A 129 11.94 -14.98 15.80
C GLY A 129 12.73 -15.21 17.09
N ILE A 130 12.85 -14.23 17.99
CA ILE A 130 13.48 -14.42 19.31
C ILE A 130 12.46 -15.05 20.27
N ALA A 131 12.82 -16.23 20.80
CA ALA A 131 12.01 -17.06 21.68
C ALA A 131 12.17 -16.75 23.17
N ALA A 132 12.97 -15.76 23.56
CA ALA A 132 13.07 -15.32 24.95
C ALA A 132 11.71 -14.84 25.47
N ASP A 133 11.27 -15.42 26.59
CA ASP A 133 9.93 -15.20 27.18
C ASP A 133 9.66 -13.74 27.52
N GLU A 134 10.71 -12.95 27.78
CA GLU A 134 10.61 -11.54 28.16
C GLU A 134 10.39 -10.59 26.97
N VAL A 135 10.68 -11.03 25.74
CA VAL A 135 10.58 -10.17 24.55
C VAL A 135 9.14 -9.75 24.29
N GLU A 136 8.19 -10.67 24.41
CA GLU A 136 6.80 -10.35 24.12
C GLU A 136 6.16 -9.41 25.16
N PRO A 137 6.27 -9.64 26.49
CA PRO A 137 5.83 -8.69 27.49
C PRO A 137 6.43 -7.30 27.30
N TRP A 138 7.71 -7.22 26.92
CA TRP A 138 8.36 -5.95 26.61
C TRP A 138 7.74 -5.25 25.39
N LEU A 139 7.52 -5.97 24.28
CA LEU A 139 6.85 -5.42 23.09
C LEU A 139 5.43 -4.94 23.42
N VAL A 140 4.65 -5.71 24.18
CA VAL A 140 3.30 -5.33 24.64
C VAL A 140 3.36 -4.05 25.48
N ALA A 141 4.36 -3.91 26.36
CA ALA A 141 4.55 -2.70 27.16
C ALA A 141 4.79 -1.46 26.30
N LEU A 142 5.52 -1.57 25.18
CA LEU A 142 5.72 -0.46 24.23
C LEU A 142 4.39 -0.03 23.59
N VAL A 143 3.55 -0.99 23.19
CA VAL A 143 2.21 -0.69 22.66
C VAL A 143 1.29 -0.12 23.75
N HIS A 144 1.56 -0.38 25.04
CA HIS A 144 0.82 0.16 26.19
C HIS A 144 1.38 1.49 26.70
N GLY A 145 2.30 2.11 25.97
CA GLY A 145 2.94 3.38 26.33
C GLY A 145 1.94 4.47 26.70
N LYS A 146 2.22 5.19 27.80
CA LYS A 146 1.31 6.23 28.33
C LYS A 146 1.24 7.48 27.45
N ASN A 147 2.33 7.80 26.76
CA ASN A 147 2.48 9.05 26.01
C ASN A 147 2.09 8.93 24.53
N LEU A 148 1.50 7.81 24.09
CA LEU A 148 1.24 7.59 22.66
C LEU A 148 0.25 8.62 22.06
N ARG A 149 -0.52 9.34 22.88
CA ARG A 149 -1.40 10.43 22.43
C ARG A 149 -0.72 11.80 22.38
N ASP A 150 0.47 11.93 22.96
CA ASP A 150 1.25 13.16 22.92
C ASP A 150 1.92 13.32 21.55
N ALA A 151 1.67 14.45 20.90
CA ALA A 151 2.27 14.78 19.61
C ALA A 151 3.80 14.88 19.71
N ALA A 152 4.35 15.31 20.86
CA ALA A 152 5.80 15.39 21.07
C ALA A 152 6.46 14.01 21.23
N ALA A 153 5.69 12.97 21.56
CA ALA A 153 6.19 11.61 21.78
C ALA A 153 6.36 10.83 20.46
N VAL A 154 7.11 11.41 19.51
CA VAL A 154 7.37 10.82 18.18
C VAL A 154 8.11 9.47 18.32
N ALA A 155 9.14 9.42 19.16
CA ALA A 155 9.91 8.20 19.39
C ALA A 155 9.07 7.08 20.02
N ASP A 156 8.22 7.40 21.01
CA ASP A 156 7.32 6.41 21.63
C ASP A 156 6.33 5.83 20.63
N ARG A 157 5.80 6.66 19.72
CA ARG A 157 4.89 6.20 18.65
C ARG A 157 5.61 5.36 17.60
N ALA A 158 6.84 5.72 17.24
CA ALA A 158 7.68 4.90 16.35
C ALA A 158 8.01 3.53 16.98
N ALA A 159 8.31 3.50 18.28
CA ALA A 159 8.52 2.28 19.03
C ALA A 159 7.25 1.42 19.09
N ALA A 160 6.09 2.02 19.36
CA ALA A 160 4.81 1.29 19.35
C ALA A 160 4.46 0.76 17.95
N ASP A 161 4.71 1.50 16.87
CA ASP A 161 4.52 1.05 15.48
C ASP A 161 5.41 -0.16 15.14
N ALA A 162 6.69 -0.12 15.52
CA ALA A 162 7.60 -1.25 15.35
C ALA A 162 7.18 -2.46 16.19
N ALA A 163 6.79 -2.23 17.44
CA ALA A 163 6.32 -3.28 18.33
C ALA A 163 5.05 -3.97 17.80
N LEU A 164 4.08 -3.20 17.28
CA LEU A 164 2.89 -3.76 16.62
C LEU A 164 3.26 -4.70 15.47
N GLN A 165 4.17 -4.28 14.58
CA GLN A 165 4.60 -5.10 13.45
C GLN A 165 5.32 -6.38 13.90
N ILE A 166 6.18 -6.28 14.92
CA ILE A 166 6.87 -7.45 15.48
C ILE A 166 5.85 -8.40 16.11
N LEU A 167 4.92 -7.90 16.93
CA LEU A 167 3.87 -8.72 17.54
C LEU A 167 2.99 -9.41 16.49
N GLY A 168 2.68 -8.74 15.38
CA GLY A 168 1.92 -9.35 14.29
C GLY A 168 2.60 -10.54 13.64
N MET A 169 3.93 -10.56 13.58
CA MET A 169 4.72 -11.67 13.05
C MET A 169 4.85 -12.84 14.04
N ARG A 170 4.45 -12.65 15.30
CA ARG A 170 4.54 -13.70 16.33
C ARG A 170 3.28 -14.54 16.34
N ASP A 171 3.46 -15.86 16.33
CA ASP A 171 2.38 -16.83 16.46
C ASP A 171 2.08 -17.11 17.94
N SER A 172 1.52 -16.10 18.64
CA SER A 172 1.09 -16.24 20.03
C SER A 172 -0.26 -15.57 20.28
N GLU A 173 -1.08 -16.17 21.15
CA GLU A 173 -2.40 -15.63 21.51
C GLU A 173 -2.28 -14.27 22.22
N SER A 174 -1.23 -14.10 23.03
CA SER A 174 -0.96 -12.84 23.73
C SER A 174 -0.57 -11.72 22.76
N ALA A 175 0.32 -11.99 21.79
CA ALA A 175 0.64 -11.01 20.76
C ALA A 175 -0.60 -10.64 19.93
N ARG A 176 -1.37 -11.64 19.50
CA ARG A 176 -2.63 -11.42 18.77
C ARG A 176 -3.62 -10.57 19.56
N THR A 177 -3.78 -10.84 20.86
CA THR A 177 -4.66 -10.07 21.75
C THR A 177 -4.18 -8.63 21.87
N ALA A 178 -2.87 -8.40 22.05
CA ALA A 178 -2.30 -7.07 22.15
C ALA A 178 -2.54 -6.22 20.90
N VAL A 179 -2.44 -6.82 19.70
CA VAL A 179 -2.72 -6.14 18.44
C VAL A 179 -4.24 -5.91 18.24
N LEU A 180 -5.11 -6.86 18.63
CA LEU A 180 -6.56 -6.66 18.63
C LEU A 180 -6.98 -5.50 19.52
N GLU A 181 -6.48 -5.43 20.75
CA GLU A 181 -6.76 -4.31 21.65
C GLU A 181 -6.25 -2.98 21.08
N ALA A 182 -5.09 -3.01 20.41
CA ALA A 182 -4.49 -1.83 19.80
C ALA A 182 -5.37 -1.18 18.73
N THR A 183 -6.19 -1.95 17.99
CA THR A 183 -7.14 -1.37 17.03
C THR A 183 -8.24 -0.53 17.68
N MET A 184 -8.42 -0.63 19.00
CA MET A 184 -9.46 0.08 19.75
C MET A 184 -8.90 1.22 20.60
N ARG A 185 -7.77 0.99 21.28
CA ARG A 185 -7.29 1.89 22.34
C ARG A 185 -6.25 2.91 21.91
N LEU A 186 -5.54 2.68 20.80
CA LEU A 186 -4.43 3.53 20.38
C LEU A 186 -4.90 4.85 19.73
N PRO A 187 -3.99 5.81 19.51
CA PRO A 187 -4.29 6.97 18.66
C PRO A 187 -4.65 6.55 17.22
N PRO A 188 -5.40 7.36 16.46
CA PRO A 188 -5.99 6.97 15.17
C PRO A 188 -5.04 6.23 14.21
N LYS A 189 -3.81 6.72 14.03
CA LYS A 189 -2.83 6.12 13.11
C LYS A 189 -2.24 4.80 13.60
N LEU A 190 -2.05 4.66 14.89
CA LEU A 190 -1.59 3.40 15.47
C LEU A 190 -2.73 2.36 15.50
N ARG A 191 -4.00 2.80 15.57
CA ARG A 191 -5.16 1.91 15.39
C ARG A 191 -5.24 1.37 13.97
N THR A 192 -5.08 2.23 12.97
CA THR A 192 -5.07 1.80 11.56
C THR A 192 -3.86 0.91 11.29
N ARG A 193 -2.68 1.24 11.82
CA ARG A 193 -1.50 0.36 11.76
C ARG A 193 -1.79 -1.02 12.37
N ALA A 194 -2.34 -1.07 13.59
CA ALA A 194 -2.65 -2.34 14.24
C ALA A 194 -3.61 -3.19 13.41
N LEU A 195 -4.59 -2.56 12.77
CA LEU A 195 -5.51 -3.23 11.86
C LEU A 195 -4.83 -3.73 10.58
N ASP A 196 -3.89 -2.97 10.02
CA ASP A 196 -3.09 -3.43 8.88
C ASP A 196 -2.26 -4.65 9.24
N VAL A 197 -1.61 -4.61 10.41
CA VAL A 197 -0.82 -5.73 10.93
C VAL A 197 -1.70 -6.96 11.08
N LEU A 198 -2.88 -6.86 11.70
CA LEU A 198 -3.83 -7.97 11.75
C LEU A 198 -4.25 -8.45 10.37
N SER A 199 -4.41 -7.55 9.41
CA SER A 199 -4.78 -7.88 8.04
C SER A 199 -3.66 -8.61 7.28
N ASP A 200 -2.40 -8.35 7.60
CA ASP A 200 -1.24 -9.01 6.98
C ASP A 200 -1.08 -10.46 7.43
N PHE A 201 -1.51 -10.77 8.65
CA PHE A 201 -1.49 -12.11 9.25
C PHE A 201 -2.91 -12.65 9.51
N ALA A 202 -3.91 -12.16 8.76
CA ALA A 202 -5.30 -12.48 9.02
C ALA A 202 -5.64 -13.94 8.71
N ASP A 203 -6.31 -14.57 9.66
CA ASP A 203 -7.08 -15.80 9.46
C ASP A 203 -8.59 -15.50 9.45
N LEU A 204 -9.42 -16.53 9.26
CA LEU A 204 -10.88 -16.36 9.28
C LEU A 204 -11.42 -15.90 10.64
N SER A 205 -10.70 -16.13 11.73
CA SER A 205 -11.17 -15.83 13.08
C SER A 205 -11.01 -14.36 13.49
N VAL A 206 -10.24 -13.54 12.76
CA VAL A 206 -10.26 -12.07 12.91
C VAL A 206 -11.40 -11.39 12.17
N VAL A 207 -12.09 -12.07 11.25
CA VAL A 207 -13.16 -11.47 10.43
C VAL A 207 -14.30 -10.87 11.27
N PRO A 208 -14.80 -11.50 12.35
CA PRO A 208 -15.80 -10.89 13.23
C PRO A 208 -15.37 -9.53 13.79
N HIS A 209 -14.10 -9.40 14.18
CA HIS A 209 -13.53 -8.15 14.69
C HIS A 209 -13.49 -7.07 13.61
N PHE A 210 -13.07 -7.41 12.39
CA PHE A 210 -13.10 -6.47 11.28
C PHE A 210 -14.53 -6.00 10.95
N ILE A 211 -15.52 -6.90 11.04
CA ILE A 211 -16.94 -6.54 10.86
C ILE A 211 -17.42 -5.58 11.96
N GLU A 212 -16.98 -5.75 13.20
CA GLU A 212 -17.29 -4.81 14.29
C GLU A 212 -16.74 -3.41 14.01
N LEU A 213 -15.50 -3.33 13.52
CA LEU A 213 -14.83 -2.08 13.16
C LEU A 213 -15.52 -1.32 12.00
N LEU A 214 -16.42 -1.95 11.24
CA LEU A 214 -17.27 -1.24 10.27
C LEU A 214 -18.25 -0.26 10.92
N ARG A 215 -18.40 -0.28 12.24
CA ARG A 215 -19.21 0.68 13.00
C ARG A 215 -18.37 1.76 13.69
N ASP A 216 -17.06 1.79 13.44
CA ASP A 216 -16.19 2.78 14.05
C ASP A 216 -16.57 4.21 13.65
N ARG A 217 -16.40 5.14 14.58
CA ARG A 217 -16.68 6.57 14.35
C ARG A 217 -15.70 7.15 13.33
N ASP A 218 -14.46 6.68 13.33
CA ASP A 218 -13.43 7.08 12.39
C ASP A 218 -13.63 6.39 11.02
N PRO A 219 -13.89 7.13 9.93
CA PRO A 219 -14.01 6.53 8.60
C PRO A 219 -12.75 5.81 8.14
N ASN A 220 -11.55 6.21 8.58
CA ASN A 220 -10.31 5.52 8.21
C ASN A 220 -10.26 4.10 8.78
N MET A 221 -10.75 3.92 10.01
CA MET A 221 -10.89 2.59 10.60
C MET A 221 -11.90 1.72 9.83
N ARG A 222 -13.02 2.31 9.39
CA ARG A 222 -14.00 1.59 8.57
C ARG A 222 -13.40 1.18 7.22
N ILE A 223 -12.66 2.06 6.54
CA ILE A 223 -11.98 1.77 5.27
C ILE A 223 -10.95 0.65 5.44
N ALA A 224 -10.08 0.77 6.45
CA ALA A 224 -9.07 -0.24 6.73
C ALA A 224 -9.71 -1.61 7.07
N ALA A 225 -10.83 -1.61 7.81
CA ALA A 225 -11.56 -2.84 8.12
C ALA A 225 -12.19 -3.49 6.88
N LEU A 226 -12.74 -2.69 5.95
CA LEU A 226 -13.26 -3.21 4.67
C LEU A 226 -12.15 -3.85 3.84
N ASN A 227 -11.00 -3.18 3.72
CA ASN A 227 -9.83 -3.73 3.03
C ASN A 227 -9.37 -5.05 3.69
N ALA A 228 -9.33 -5.09 5.02
CA ALA A 228 -8.93 -6.28 5.78
C ALA A 228 -9.91 -7.46 5.60
N ILE A 229 -11.22 -7.20 5.55
CA ILE A 229 -12.22 -8.25 5.27
C ILE A 229 -12.01 -8.85 3.88
N GLY A 230 -11.77 -8.00 2.87
CA GLY A 230 -11.55 -8.45 1.50
C GLY A 230 -10.29 -9.30 1.37
N LYS A 231 -9.20 -8.89 2.02
CA LYS A 231 -7.95 -9.64 2.10
C LYS A 231 -8.08 -10.97 2.84
N ALA A 232 -8.81 -11.00 3.96
CA ALA A 232 -8.96 -12.19 4.80
C ALA A 232 -9.93 -13.22 4.20
N LEU A 233 -11.04 -12.77 3.59
CA LEU A 233 -12.04 -13.68 3.03
C LEU A 233 -11.78 -14.04 1.57
N GLY A 234 -11.22 -13.12 0.75
CA GLY A 234 -11.06 -13.30 -0.69
C GLY A 234 -10.44 -14.64 -1.09
N PRO A 235 -9.28 -15.05 -0.53
CA PRO A 235 -8.64 -16.34 -0.82
C PRO A 235 -9.49 -17.57 -0.49
N HIS A 236 -10.57 -17.43 0.28
CA HIS A 236 -11.46 -18.53 0.67
C HIS A 236 -12.83 -18.46 0.00
N THR A 237 -13.19 -17.33 -0.59
CA THR A 237 -14.49 -17.09 -1.24
C THR A 237 -14.41 -17.04 -2.76
N ASP A 238 -13.21 -16.96 -3.35
CA ASP A 238 -13.01 -16.84 -4.79
C ASP A 238 -13.54 -18.09 -5.53
N GLU A 239 -14.69 -17.94 -6.18
CA GLU A 239 -15.34 -19.01 -6.95
C GLU A 239 -14.60 -19.36 -8.26
N THR A 240 -13.58 -18.59 -8.65
CA THR A 240 -12.68 -18.96 -9.76
C THR A 240 -11.67 -20.03 -9.36
N GLU A 241 -11.31 -20.08 -8.07
CA GLU A 241 -10.33 -21.02 -7.50
C GLU A 241 -11.00 -22.17 -6.74
N HIS A 242 -12.13 -21.89 -6.07
CA HIS A 242 -12.83 -22.85 -5.22
C HIS A 242 -14.24 -23.16 -5.73
N SER A 243 -14.57 -24.44 -5.85
CA SER A 243 -15.91 -24.89 -6.27
C SER A 243 -16.92 -24.96 -5.11
N THR A 244 -16.45 -25.05 -3.87
CA THR A 244 -17.29 -25.14 -2.65
C THR A 244 -16.62 -24.42 -1.49
N MET A 245 -17.43 -23.84 -0.60
CA MET A 245 -16.97 -23.10 0.57
C MET A 245 -17.20 -23.91 1.86
N SER A 246 -16.35 -23.77 2.86
CA SER A 246 -16.62 -24.34 4.19
C SER A 246 -17.76 -23.58 4.88
N LYS A 247 -18.48 -24.25 5.80
CA LYS A 247 -19.59 -23.62 6.54
C LYS A 247 -19.18 -22.36 7.30
N ASP A 248 -17.96 -22.33 7.83
CA ASP A 248 -17.45 -21.16 8.57
C ASP A 248 -17.17 -19.99 7.61
N VAL A 249 -16.55 -20.25 6.46
CA VAL A 249 -16.33 -19.23 5.43
C VAL A 249 -17.68 -18.71 4.92
N GLU A 250 -18.66 -19.58 4.68
CA GLU A 250 -20.00 -19.16 4.25
C GLU A 250 -20.68 -18.23 5.28
N LYS A 251 -20.57 -18.56 6.57
CA LYS A 251 -21.13 -17.76 7.66
C LYS A 251 -20.45 -16.39 7.75
N HIS A 252 -19.12 -16.34 7.74
CA HIS A 252 -18.36 -15.09 7.79
C HIS A 252 -18.62 -14.23 6.55
N CYS A 253 -18.63 -14.85 5.37
CA CYS A 253 -18.95 -14.19 4.11
C CYS A 253 -20.36 -13.60 4.12
N ALA A 254 -21.39 -14.36 4.51
CA ALA A 254 -22.75 -13.86 4.60
C ALA A 254 -22.87 -12.64 5.52
N THR A 255 -22.23 -12.70 6.70
CA THR A 255 -22.22 -11.60 7.68
C THR A 255 -21.50 -10.36 7.12
N ALA A 256 -20.36 -10.55 6.44
CA ALA A 256 -19.62 -9.49 5.79
C ALA A 256 -20.42 -8.83 4.66
N LEU A 257 -21.09 -9.63 3.82
CA LEU A 257 -21.94 -9.14 2.73
C LEU A 257 -23.10 -8.27 3.24
N ASP A 258 -23.76 -8.68 4.32
CA ASP A 258 -24.83 -7.89 4.92
C ASP A 258 -24.30 -6.60 5.55
N ALA A 259 -23.12 -6.62 6.18
CA ALA A 259 -22.49 -5.43 6.71
C ALA A 259 -22.09 -4.45 5.58
N MET A 260 -21.43 -4.95 4.52
CA MET A 260 -21.04 -4.15 3.35
C MET A 260 -22.25 -3.61 2.58
N ARG A 261 -23.35 -4.39 2.46
CA ARG A 261 -24.62 -3.89 1.90
C ARG A 261 -25.12 -2.68 2.68
N ASN A 262 -25.05 -2.72 4.01
CA ASN A 262 -25.45 -1.59 4.85
C ASN A 262 -24.53 -0.37 4.66
N ILE A 263 -23.20 -0.59 4.56
CA ILE A 263 -22.23 0.47 4.29
C ILE A 263 -22.52 1.17 2.95
N LEU A 264 -22.66 0.41 1.86
CA LEU A 264 -22.98 0.97 0.53
C LEU A 264 -24.27 1.80 0.54
N LYS A 265 -25.27 1.39 1.32
CA LYS A 265 -26.58 2.10 1.37
C LYS A 265 -26.59 3.30 2.31
N LYS A 266 -25.82 3.30 3.40
CA LYS A 266 -26.01 4.24 4.52
C LYS A 266 -24.80 5.07 4.90
N ASP A 267 -23.58 4.62 4.60
CA ASP A 267 -22.39 5.38 5.00
C ASP A 267 -22.34 6.71 4.26
N LYS A 268 -22.04 7.78 5.00
CA LYS A 268 -21.98 9.15 4.45
C LYS A 268 -20.68 9.42 3.71
N VAL A 269 -19.61 8.72 4.07
CA VAL A 269 -18.27 8.92 3.51
C VAL A 269 -18.13 8.05 2.26
N TRP A 270 -17.95 8.67 1.10
CA TRP A 270 -17.85 7.96 -0.17
C TRP A 270 -16.64 7.02 -0.21
N GLN A 271 -15.50 7.39 0.41
CA GLN A 271 -14.32 6.52 0.49
C GLN A 271 -14.63 5.20 1.23
N VAL A 272 -15.49 5.23 2.25
CA VAL A 272 -15.92 4.01 2.95
C VAL A 272 -16.78 3.14 2.02
N ARG A 273 -17.66 3.75 1.21
CA ARG A 273 -18.44 3.03 0.20
C ARG A 273 -17.56 2.49 -0.93
N ALA A 274 -16.54 3.23 -1.36
CA ALA A 274 -15.55 2.80 -2.34
C ALA A 274 -14.74 1.59 -1.83
N ALA A 275 -14.28 1.64 -0.57
CA ALA A 275 -13.60 0.52 0.06
C ALA A 275 -14.50 -0.73 0.18
N ALA A 276 -15.80 -0.55 0.45
CA ALA A 276 -16.76 -1.66 0.46
C ALA A 276 -16.94 -2.26 -0.94
N CYS A 277 -17.04 -1.43 -1.97
CA CYS A 277 -17.09 -1.88 -3.36
C CYS A 277 -15.82 -2.67 -3.73
N HIS A 278 -14.64 -2.17 -3.37
CA HIS A 278 -13.36 -2.84 -3.62
C HIS A 278 -13.27 -4.18 -2.90
N SER A 279 -13.62 -4.21 -1.61
CA SER A 279 -13.64 -5.42 -0.80
C SER A 279 -14.58 -6.49 -1.36
N LEU A 280 -15.81 -6.09 -1.77
CA LEU A 280 -16.75 -6.99 -2.44
C LEU A 280 -16.19 -7.57 -3.74
N ALA A 281 -15.48 -6.77 -4.53
CA ALA A 281 -14.84 -7.23 -5.75
C ALA A 281 -13.73 -8.26 -5.48
N GLN A 282 -12.99 -8.13 -4.38
CA GLN A 282 -11.96 -9.10 -3.97
C GLN A 282 -12.54 -10.45 -3.57
N LEU A 283 -13.77 -10.49 -3.04
CA LEU A 283 -14.40 -11.75 -2.62
C LEU A 283 -14.69 -12.70 -3.79
N LYS A 284 -14.95 -12.16 -4.99
CA LYS A 284 -15.28 -12.92 -6.21
C LYS A 284 -16.23 -14.11 -5.97
N THR A 285 -17.27 -13.87 -5.17
CA THR A 285 -18.39 -14.79 -5.01
C THR A 285 -19.61 -14.25 -5.74
N SER A 286 -20.37 -15.11 -6.40
CA SER A 286 -21.65 -14.81 -7.04
C SER A 286 -22.62 -14.03 -6.12
N LYS A 287 -22.50 -14.25 -4.79
CA LYS A 287 -23.30 -13.57 -3.75
C LYS A 287 -23.03 -12.06 -3.65
N VAL A 288 -21.92 -11.54 -4.19
CA VAL A 288 -21.62 -10.10 -4.17
C VAL A 288 -22.45 -9.31 -5.19
N ILE A 289 -22.85 -9.94 -6.30
CA ILE A 289 -23.60 -9.27 -7.38
C ILE A 289 -24.88 -8.60 -6.88
N PRO A 290 -25.79 -9.26 -6.16
CA PRO A 290 -26.98 -8.60 -5.63
C PRO A 290 -26.64 -7.49 -4.61
N VAL A 291 -25.54 -7.60 -3.86
CA VAL A 291 -25.09 -6.56 -2.92
C VAL A 291 -24.65 -5.30 -3.67
N LEU A 292 -23.86 -5.45 -4.73
CA LEU A 292 -23.41 -4.36 -5.59
C LEU A 292 -24.58 -3.69 -6.32
N ILE A 293 -25.55 -4.47 -6.82
CA ILE A 293 -26.77 -3.93 -7.44
C ILE A 293 -27.59 -3.09 -6.45
N ASP A 294 -27.73 -3.55 -5.20
CA ASP A 294 -28.43 -2.79 -4.16
C ASP A 294 -27.67 -1.53 -3.74
N GLY A 295 -26.33 -1.57 -3.76
CA GLY A 295 -25.48 -0.40 -3.59
C GLY A 295 -25.68 0.62 -4.71
N LEU A 296 -25.66 0.17 -5.96
CA LEU A 296 -25.86 1.02 -7.15
C LEU A 296 -27.24 1.68 -7.12
N ASP A 297 -28.27 0.93 -6.75
CA ASP A 297 -29.63 1.45 -6.57
C ASP A 297 -29.71 2.54 -5.49
N ALA A 298 -28.91 2.42 -4.43
CA ALA A 298 -28.82 3.46 -3.41
C ALA A 298 -28.05 4.68 -3.90
N GLU A 299 -26.93 4.51 -4.62
CA GLU A 299 -26.16 5.63 -5.21
C GLU A 299 -27.00 6.42 -6.21
N LEU A 300 -27.69 5.75 -7.14
CA LEU A 300 -28.54 6.43 -8.14
C LEU A 300 -29.70 7.23 -7.51
N ARG A 301 -30.12 6.88 -6.29
CA ARG A 301 -31.13 7.64 -5.53
C ARG A 301 -30.56 8.82 -4.74
N ARG A 302 -29.24 8.87 -4.52
CA ARG A 302 -28.61 10.04 -3.90
C ARG A 302 -28.63 11.17 -4.93
N LYS A 303 -29.37 12.24 -4.63
CA LYS A 303 -29.38 13.45 -5.47
C LYS A 303 -27.96 14.03 -5.52
N LYS A 304 -27.35 14.05 -6.71
CA LYS A 304 -25.97 14.50 -7.02
C LYS A 304 -24.97 14.19 -5.90
N ASP A 305 -24.50 12.94 -5.85
CA ASP A 305 -23.26 12.59 -5.16
C ASP A 305 -22.09 12.82 -6.14
N PRO A 306 -21.25 13.85 -5.96
CA PRO A 306 -20.27 14.28 -6.97
C PRO A 306 -19.03 13.37 -7.08
N TRP A 307 -19.10 12.12 -6.59
CA TRP A 307 -17.94 11.23 -6.40
C TRP A 307 -17.95 9.97 -7.26
N ALA A 308 -18.77 9.94 -8.32
CA ALA A 308 -18.81 8.86 -9.32
C ALA A 308 -19.01 7.43 -8.76
N MET A 309 -19.64 7.30 -7.59
CA MET A 309 -19.77 6.01 -6.91
C MET A 309 -20.70 5.04 -7.64
N ASP A 310 -21.73 5.55 -8.31
CA ASP A 310 -22.60 4.79 -9.20
C ASP A 310 -21.82 4.21 -10.38
N VAL A 311 -20.96 5.01 -11.03
CA VAL A 311 -20.09 4.55 -12.12
C VAL A 311 -19.10 3.50 -11.64
N ARG A 312 -18.50 3.69 -10.45
CA ARG A 312 -17.59 2.71 -9.83
C ARG A 312 -18.28 1.37 -9.60
N LEU A 313 -19.47 1.37 -9.01
CA LEU A 313 -20.26 0.15 -8.77
C LEU A 313 -20.67 -0.53 -10.08
N HIS A 314 -21.08 0.26 -11.06
CA HIS A 314 -21.44 -0.23 -12.38
C HIS A 314 -20.25 -0.92 -13.06
N ARG A 315 -19.10 -0.26 -13.16
CA ARG A 315 -17.89 -0.83 -13.77
C ARG A 315 -17.42 -2.08 -13.01
N THR A 316 -17.58 -2.12 -11.69
CA THR A 316 -17.26 -3.31 -10.90
C THR A 316 -18.18 -4.47 -11.26
N LEU A 317 -19.48 -4.23 -11.45
CA LEU A 317 -20.42 -5.24 -11.94
C LEU A 317 -20.00 -5.74 -13.33
N GLU A 318 -19.68 -4.84 -14.27
CA GLU A 318 -19.22 -5.21 -15.61
C GLU A 318 -17.98 -6.10 -15.56
N HIS A 319 -16.98 -5.74 -14.75
CA HIS A 319 -15.75 -6.52 -14.58
C HIS A 319 -16.02 -7.91 -13.99
N LEU A 320 -16.87 -8.00 -12.96
CA LEU A 320 -17.15 -9.28 -12.31
C LEU A 320 -18.01 -10.20 -13.17
N THR A 321 -18.95 -9.66 -13.95
CA THR A 321 -19.91 -10.46 -14.72
C THR A 321 -19.52 -10.64 -16.18
N GLY A 322 -18.58 -9.84 -16.69
CA GLY A 322 -18.24 -9.76 -18.11
C GLY A 322 -19.41 -9.29 -18.99
N GLN A 323 -20.34 -8.53 -18.43
CA GLN A 323 -21.51 -7.98 -19.15
C GLN A 323 -21.34 -6.49 -19.28
N SER A 324 -21.85 -5.92 -20.37
CA SER A 324 -21.99 -4.47 -20.50
C SER A 324 -23.46 -4.11 -20.68
N VAL A 325 -23.92 -3.15 -19.89
CA VAL A 325 -25.31 -2.67 -19.90
C VAL A 325 -25.31 -1.15 -19.79
N PRO A 326 -26.39 -0.45 -20.22
CA PRO A 326 -26.43 1.00 -20.11
C PRO A 326 -26.25 1.52 -18.67
N LEU A 327 -25.48 2.59 -18.53
CA LEU A 327 -25.27 3.32 -17.28
C LEU A 327 -26.57 3.99 -16.78
N GLY A 328 -26.60 4.36 -15.49
CA GLY A 328 -27.67 5.17 -14.90
C GLY A 328 -28.93 4.41 -14.47
N SER A 329 -28.97 3.07 -14.58
CA SER A 329 -30.11 2.27 -14.11
C SER A 329 -29.67 0.90 -13.56
N THR A 330 -30.39 0.43 -12.53
CA THR A 330 -30.23 -0.94 -12.02
C THR A 330 -31.12 -1.97 -12.70
N ALA A 331 -32.10 -1.55 -13.51
CA ALA A 331 -33.05 -2.47 -14.15
C ALA A 331 -32.36 -3.50 -15.08
N PRO A 332 -31.39 -3.13 -15.93
CA PRO A 332 -30.65 -4.10 -16.74
C PRO A 332 -29.91 -5.13 -15.90
N TRP A 333 -29.24 -4.67 -14.83
CA TRP A 333 -28.52 -5.53 -13.89
C TRP A 333 -29.43 -6.51 -13.16
N ARG A 334 -30.58 -6.06 -12.67
CA ARG A 334 -31.58 -6.92 -12.01
C ARG A 334 -32.15 -7.97 -12.99
N SER A 335 -32.42 -7.56 -14.22
CA SER A 335 -32.87 -8.47 -15.29
C SER A 335 -31.83 -9.54 -15.60
N PHE A 336 -30.57 -9.14 -15.82
CA PHE A 336 -29.44 -10.05 -16.02
C PHE A 336 -29.33 -11.05 -14.87
N TRP A 337 -29.25 -10.56 -13.62
CA TRP A 337 -29.04 -11.42 -12.46
C TRP A 337 -30.21 -12.39 -12.23
N SER A 338 -31.45 -11.96 -12.49
CA SER A 338 -32.62 -12.84 -12.37
C SER A 338 -32.55 -14.07 -13.29
N LYS A 339 -31.94 -13.92 -14.48
CA LYS A 339 -31.78 -14.97 -15.49
C LYS A 339 -30.54 -15.84 -15.25
N GLU A 340 -29.43 -15.22 -14.86
CA GLU A 340 -28.13 -15.89 -14.79
C GLU A 340 -27.79 -16.49 -13.43
N LYS A 341 -28.40 -16.05 -12.33
CA LYS A 341 -28.00 -16.43 -10.96
C LYS A 341 -27.82 -17.94 -10.71
N GLY A 342 -28.58 -18.81 -11.39
CA GLY A 342 -28.51 -20.26 -11.20
C GLY A 342 -27.38 -20.95 -11.98
N ARG A 343 -26.82 -20.29 -13.00
CA ARG A 343 -25.78 -20.82 -13.89
C ARG A 343 -24.54 -19.95 -13.98
N PHE A 344 -24.52 -18.82 -13.26
CA PHE A 344 -23.44 -17.85 -13.27
C PHE A 344 -22.13 -18.50 -12.82
N ARG A 345 -21.07 -18.21 -13.54
CA ARG A 345 -19.70 -18.56 -13.19
C ARG A 345 -18.79 -17.42 -13.62
N PHE A 346 -17.81 -17.12 -12.78
CA PHE A 346 -16.76 -16.18 -13.14
C PHE A 346 -15.92 -16.74 -14.29
N ALA A 347 -15.42 -15.85 -15.15
CA ALA A 347 -14.43 -16.23 -16.15
C ALA A 347 -13.17 -16.71 -15.43
N LYS A 348 -12.56 -17.80 -15.91
CA LYS A 348 -11.30 -18.27 -15.33
C LYS A 348 -10.17 -17.29 -15.64
N PRO A 349 -9.13 -17.21 -14.79
CA PRO A 349 -7.91 -16.48 -15.11
C PRO A 349 -7.38 -16.90 -16.50
N GLY A 350 -7.14 -15.94 -17.39
CA GLY A 350 -6.74 -16.17 -18.79
C GLY A 350 -7.87 -16.20 -19.83
N GLU A 351 -9.10 -16.60 -19.48
CA GLU A 351 -10.26 -16.50 -20.40
C GLU A 351 -10.76 -15.05 -20.54
N ALA A 352 -10.69 -14.29 -19.44
CA ALA A 352 -10.98 -12.86 -19.45
C ALA A 352 -9.94 -12.07 -20.28
N ASP A 353 -8.66 -12.43 -20.17
CA ASP A 353 -7.58 -11.84 -20.96
C ASP A 353 -7.72 -12.18 -22.45
N ALA A 354 -8.13 -13.42 -22.79
CA ALA A 354 -8.40 -13.82 -24.17
C ALA A 354 -9.63 -13.12 -24.78
N ARG A 355 -10.71 -12.90 -24.00
CA ARG A 355 -11.88 -12.12 -24.46
C ARG A 355 -11.55 -10.64 -24.63
N ASN A 356 -10.81 -10.06 -23.69
CA ASN A 356 -10.35 -8.68 -23.79
C ASN A 356 -9.34 -8.48 -24.93
N ALA A 357 -8.48 -9.47 -25.21
CA ALA A 357 -7.58 -9.50 -26.36
C ALA A 357 -8.34 -9.60 -27.68
N ALA A 358 -9.42 -10.41 -27.74
CA ALA A 358 -10.28 -10.54 -28.91
C ALA A 358 -11.16 -9.30 -29.17
N SER A 359 -11.39 -8.46 -28.16
CA SER A 359 -12.02 -7.13 -28.31
C SER A 359 -11.01 -5.97 -28.35
N SER A 360 -9.70 -6.25 -28.37
CA SER A 360 -8.64 -5.23 -28.35
C SER A 360 -7.71 -5.29 -29.55
N ASP A 361 -8.27 -5.42 -30.75
CA ASP A 361 -7.58 -5.03 -31.98
C ASP A 361 -7.55 -3.49 -32.16
N GLY A 362 -7.71 -2.72 -31.08
CA GLY A 362 -7.46 -1.29 -31.05
C GLY A 362 -6.05 -1.00 -30.55
N GLU A 363 -5.27 -0.23 -31.31
CA GLU A 363 -3.90 0.14 -30.97
C GLU A 363 -3.83 0.88 -29.62
N LYS A 364 -2.68 0.82 -28.92
CA LYS A 364 -2.45 1.50 -27.62
C LYS A 364 -2.96 2.95 -27.59
N TYR A 365 -2.82 3.65 -28.73
CA TYR A 365 -3.22 5.05 -28.90
C TYR A 365 -4.74 5.27 -29.07
N GLU A 366 -5.53 4.27 -29.49
CA GLU A 366 -7.01 4.42 -29.52
C GLU A 366 -7.60 4.44 -28.11
N LYS A 367 -7.05 3.63 -27.19
CA LYS A 367 -7.41 3.68 -25.76
C LYS A 367 -6.91 4.94 -25.06
N PHE A 368 -5.88 5.59 -25.61
CA PHE A 368 -5.28 6.81 -25.07
C PHE A 368 -6.25 8.01 -25.16
N PHE A 369 -7.14 8.05 -26.16
CA PHE A 369 -8.02 9.20 -26.44
C PHE A 369 -9.52 8.92 -26.26
N ALA A 370 -9.94 7.66 -26.15
CA ALA A 370 -11.30 7.30 -25.74
C ALA A 370 -11.46 7.29 -24.21
N LEU A 371 -11.01 8.36 -23.53
CA LEU A 371 -11.17 8.48 -22.09
C LEU A 371 -12.64 8.73 -21.74
N ASP A 372 -13.36 7.65 -21.45
CA ASP A 372 -14.68 7.71 -20.85
C ASP A 372 -14.52 8.16 -19.39
N LEU A 373 -14.64 9.48 -19.17
CA LEU A 373 -14.52 10.08 -17.86
C LEU A 373 -15.64 9.59 -16.96
N SER A 374 -15.27 8.79 -15.97
CA SER A 374 -16.22 8.27 -14.99
C SER A 374 -16.60 9.28 -13.92
N SER A 375 -15.91 10.41 -13.81
CA SER A 375 -16.04 11.36 -12.70
C SER A 375 -15.94 12.81 -13.14
N ASP A 376 -16.64 13.68 -12.40
CA ASP A 376 -16.56 15.14 -12.49
C ASP A 376 -15.46 15.71 -11.57
N ARG A 377 -14.69 14.88 -10.85
CA ARG A 377 -13.63 15.29 -9.91
C ARG A 377 -12.29 14.62 -10.24
N VAL A 378 -11.65 15.14 -11.28
CA VAL A 378 -10.52 14.50 -11.95
C VAL A 378 -9.22 15.27 -11.78
N LEU A 379 -8.13 14.54 -11.56
CA LEU A 379 -6.76 15.05 -11.60
C LEU A 379 -6.00 14.34 -12.72
N PHE A 380 -5.35 15.12 -13.58
CA PHE A 380 -4.50 14.58 -14.65
C PHE A 380 -3.02 14.77 -14.32
N LEU A 381 -2.22 13.73 -14.57
CA LEU A 381 -0.76 13.77 -14.57
C LEU A 381 -0.32 13.52 -16.01
N LEU A 382 0.32 14.52 -16.62
CA LEU A 382 0.78 14.48 -18.00
C LEU A 382 2.30 14.48 -18.06
N ASP A 383 2.84 13.43 -18.66
CA ASP A 383 4.26 13.35 -19.00
C ASP A 383 4.58 14.29 -20.16
N PHE A 384 5.56 15.17 -19.94
CA PHE A 384 6.17 16.06 -20.93
C PHE A 384 7.71 15.89 -20.92
N SER A 385 8.19 14.68 -20.64
CA SER A 385 9.60 14.35 -20.81
C SER A 385 10.00 14.32 -22.29
N GLY A 386 11.31 14.31 -22.56
CA GLY A 386 11.85 14.38 -23.92
C GLY A 386 11.38 13.28 -24.88
N SER A 387 10.94 12.10 -24.37
CA SER A 387 10.35 11.05 -25.22
C SER A 387 9.01 11.47 -25.86
N MET A 388 8.36 12.51 -25.33
CA MET A 388 7.14 13.07 -25.87
C MET A 388 7.38 14.02 -27.06
N ASP A 389 8.63 14.40 -27.32
CA ASP A 389 9.03 15.14 -28.54
C ASP A 389 9.20 14.22 -29.76
N GLU A 390 9.12 12.90 -29.54
CA GLU A 390 9.25 11.93 -30.63
C GLU A 390 8.05 12.00 -31.59
N PRO A 391 8.29 11.90 -32.91
CA PRO A 391 7.22 11.79 -33.89
C PRO A 391 6.54 10.42 -33.82
N ILE A 392 5.22 10.42 -33.96
CA ILE A 392 4.41 9.22 -34.16
C ILE A 392 3.66 9.31 -35.48
N THR A 393 3.63 8.19 -36.20
CA THR A 393 2.80 8.02 -37.40
C THR A 393 1.53 7.28 -37.01
N LEU A 394 0.39 7.95 -37.13
CA LEU A 394 -0.91 7.39 -36.82
C LEU A 394 -1.34 6.42 -37.92
N LYS A 395 -1.67 5.18 -37.54
CA LYS A 395 -2.11 4.14 -38.49
C LYS A 395 -3.63 4.13 -38.68
N THR A 396 -4.38 4.63 -37.71
CA THR A 396 -5.83 4.85 -37.77
C THR A 396 -6.21 6.33 -37.69
N GLU A 397 -7.43 6.64 -38.13
CA GLU A 397 -7.99 7.99 -38.09
C GLU A 397 -8.36 8.34 -36.64
N LEU A 398 -7.56 9.21 -36.02
CA LEU A 398 -7.92 9.85 -34.76
C LEU A 398 -8.51 11.23 -35.08
N THR A 399 -9.36 11.73 -34.18
CA THR A 399 -10.41 12.76 -34.35
C THR A 399 -10.01 14.08 -35.04
N SER A 400 -8.75 14.31 -35.41
CA SER A 400 -8.29 15.49 -36.18
C SER A 400 -7.09 15.25 -37.11
N THR A 401 -6.68 14.00 -37.34
CA THR A 401 -5.44 13.71 -38.08
C THR A 401 -5.65 12.55 -39.05
N LYS A 402 -5.32 12.76 -40.32
CA LYS A 402 -5.52 11.72 -41.35
C LYS A 402 -4.59 10.53 -41.11
N PRO A 403 -5.01 9.29 -41.42
CA PRO A 403 -4.14 8.13 -41.39
C PRO A 403 -2.85 8.39 -42.20
N GLY A 404 -1.70 8.02 -41.63
CA GLY A 404 -0.39 8.21 -42.25
C GLY A 404 0.27 9.57 -42.01
N GLN A 405 -0.35 10.47 -41.24
CA GLN A 405 0.28 11.73 -40.83
C GLN A 405 1.21 11.50 -39.63
N THR A 406 2.40 12.09 -39.72
CA THR A 406 3.37 12.13 -38.62
C THR A 406 3.15 13.39 -37.78
N ILE A 407 2.89 13.21 -36.49
CA ILE A 407 2.71 14.29 -35.51
C ILE A 407 3.61 14.03 -34.30
N VAL A 408 4.05 15.09 -33.61
CA VAL A 408 4.77 14.96 -32.33
C VAL A 408 3.79 14.48 -31.26
N LYS A 409 4.18 13.47 -30.45
CA LYS A 409 3.31 12.87 -29.41
C LYS A 409 2.73 13.94 -28.48
N ALA A 410 3.56 14.84 -27.95
CA ALA A 410 3.11 15.89 -27.04
C ALA A 410 2.04 16.80 -27.65
N LYS A 411 2.19 17.17 -28.92
CA LYS A 411 1.20 18.00 -29.62
C LYS A 411 -0.15 17.30 -29.70
N LEU A 412 -0.13 16.00 -30.02
CA LEU A 412 -1.33 15.17 -30.03
C LEU A 412 -1.98 15.11 -28.63
N VAL A 413 -1.19 14.90 -27.57
CA VAL A 413 -1.70 14.90 -26.19
C VAL A 413 -2.34 16.23 -25.81
N VAL A 414 -1.73 17.36 -26.18
CA VAL A 414 -2.31 18.70 -25.92
C VAL A 414 -3.64 18.86 -26.65
N GLU A 415 -3.70 18.56 -27.95
CA GLU A 415 -4.93 18.74 -28.75
C GLU A 415 -6.10 17.93 -28.18
N GLU A 416 -5.83 16.70 -27.73
CA GLU A 416 -6.86 15.83 -27.18
C GLU A 416 -7.24 16.20 -25.74
N MET A 417 -6.27 16.65 -24.93
CA MET A 417 -6.53 17.21 -23.61
C MET A 417 -7.42 18.46 -23.70
N LYS A 418 -7.17 19.34 -24.68
CA LYS A 418 -8.02 20.52 -24.93
C LYS A 418 -9.47 20.12 -25.23
N LYS A 419 -9.69 19.12 -26.09
CA LYS A 419 -11.03 18.60 -26.41
C LYS A 419 -11.71 18.03 -25.17
N LEU A 420 -10.98 17.25 -24.38
CA LEU A 420 -11.47 16.67 -23.14
C LEU A 420 -11.94 17.76 -22.16
N ILE A 421 -11.11 18.78 -21.92
CA ILE A 421 -11.44 19.91 -21.03
C ILE A 421 -12.67 20.67 -21.53
N MET A 422 -12.81 20.86 -22.84
CA MET A 422 -13.99 21.51 -23.43
C MET A 422 -15.26 20.65 -23.38
N SER A 423 -15.11 19.32 -23.33
CA SER A 423 -16.25 18.40 -23.19
C SER A 423 -16.77 18.28 -21.76
N LEU A 424 -15.95 18.64 -20.77
CA LEU A 424 -16.32 18.59 -19.35
C LEU A 424 -17.41 19.62 -19.04
N PRO A 425 -18.45 19.26 -18.27
CA PRO A 425 -19.53 20.17 -17.90
C PRO A 425 -19.05 21.30 -16.99
N ASP A 426 -19.74 22.44 -17.04
CA ASP A 426 -19.50 23.54 -16.12
C ASP A 426 -19.67 23.11 -14.66
N GLY A 427 -18.72 23.56 -13.83
CA GLY A 427 -18.64 23.22 -12.42
C GLY A 427 -17.95 21.89 -12.12
N ALA A 428 -17.48 21.14 -13.13
CA ALA A 428 -16.60 19.99 -12.92
C ALA A 428 -15.34 20.42 -12.15
N ILE A 429 -14.91 19.60 -11.20
CA ILE A 429 -13.70 19.83 -10.41
C ILE A 429 -12.52 19.19 -11.14
N PHE A 430 -11.57 20.02 -11.54
CA PHE A 430 -10.45 19.62 -12.39
C PHE A 430 -9.15 20.21 -11.84
N ASN A 431 -8.04 19.51 -12.02
CA ASN A 431 -6.72 20.11 -12.03
C ASN A 431 -5.75 19.27 -12.87
N LEU A 432 -4.61 19.84 -13.20
CA LEU A 432 -3.61 19.26 -14.07
C LEU A 432 -2.20 19.43 -13.48
N ILE A 433 -1.46 18.33 -13.47
CA ILE A 433 -0.04 18.26 -13.16
C ILE A 433 0.68 17.85 -14.44
N VAL A 434 1.72 18.58 -14.80
CA VAL A 434 2.62 18.25 -15.90
C VAL A 434 3.98 17.94 -15.30
N PHE A 435 4.63 16.88 -15.76
CA PHE A 435 5.93 16.47 -15.21
C PHE A 435 6.95 16.10 -16.27
N SER A 436 8.20 16.48 -16.00
CA SER A 436 9.42 16.13 -16.72
C SER A 436 10.52 15.85 -15.67
N ASP A 437 11.64 16.57 -15.65
CA ASP A 437 12.54 16.73 -14.51
C ASP A 437 11.88 17.45 -13.33
N ASP A 438 11.05 18.44 -13.65
CA ASP A 438 10.24 19.27 -12.75
C ASP A 438 8.78 18.77 -12.72
N VAL A 439 8.05 19.07 -11.64
CA VAL A 439 6.61 18.82 -11.49
C VAL A 439 5.89 20.16 -11.37
N ARG A 440 5.13 20.52 -12.41
CA ARG A 440 4.36 21.76 -12.49
C ARG A 440 2.88 21.48 -12.29
N VAL A 441 2.28 22.18 -11.34
CA VAL A 441 0.84 22.12 -11.07
C VAL A 441 0.20 23.38 -11.64
N TRP A 442 -0.87 23.26 -12.43
CA TRP A 442 -1.55 24.43 -13.02
C TRP A 442 -2.11 25.37 -11.94
N ARG A 443 -2.84 24.83 -10.96
CA ARG A 443 -3.34 25.58 -9.80
C ARG A 443 -2.90 24.95 -8.49
N PRO A 444 -1.73 25.35 -7.94
CA PRO A 444 -1.25 24.83 -6.67
C PRO A 444 -1.83 25.59 -5.46
N ASP A 445 -1.84 24.93 -4.31
CA ASP A 445 -1.95 25.59 -3.00
C ASP A 445 -0.61 26.20 -2.56
N GLY A 446 -0.56 26.76 -1.35
CA GLY A 446 0.67 27.36 -0.79
C GLY A 446 1.83 26.37 -0.57
N GLU A 447 1.57 25.06 -0.60
CA GLU A 447 2.56 23.99 -0.47
C GLU A 447 2.91 23.35 -1.83
N GLY A 448 2.27 23.79 -2.92
CA GLY A 448 2.46 23.24 -4.25
C GLY A 448 1.65 21.97 -4.55
N ARG A 449 0.56 21.71 -3.80
CA ARG A 449 -0.38 20.61 -4.05
C ARG A 449 -1.52 21.06 -4.97
N PRO A 450 -2.10 20.17 -5.80
CA PRO A 450 -3.19 20.55 -6.71
C PRO A 450 -4.46 20.95 -5.94
N LEU A 451 -4.92 22.19 -6.12
CA LEU A 451 -6.20 22.65 -5.60
C LEU A 451 -7.37 22.20 -6.49
N PRO A 452 -8.57 21.96 -5.93
CA PRO A 452 -9.74 21.65 -6.72
C PRO A 452 -10.24 22.92 -7.42
N VAL A 453 -10.21 22.95 -8.75
CA VAL A 453 -10.71 24.08 -9.55
C VAL A 453 -12.05 23.72 -10.16
N LYS A 454 -13.07 24.55 -9.98
CA LYS A 454 -14.33 24.41 -10.72
C LYS A 454 -14.15 24.98 -12.11
N LEU A 455 -14.40 24.17 -13.14
CA LEU A 455 -14.33 24.62 -14.52
C LEU A 455 -15.49 25.56 -14.85
N ASP A 456 -15.13 26.69 -15.45
CA ASP A 456 -15.97 27.72 -16.04
C ASP A 456 -15.22 28.29 -17.25
N ASP A 457 -15.83 29.21 -17.99
CA ASP A 457 -15.22 29.79 -19.18
C ASP A 457 -13.85 30.45 -18.89
N SER A 458 -13.74 31.18 -17.77
CA SER A 458 -12.51 31.87 -17.41
C SER A 458 -11.36 30.93 -17.07
N SER A 459 -11.64 29.87 -16.32
CA SER A 459 -10.65 28.88 -15.91
C SER A 459 -10.24 27.98 -17.08
N ARG A 460 -11.16 27.69 -18.01
CA ARG A 460 -10.82 26.99 -19.27
C ARG A 460 -9.91 27.84 -20.13
N ASP A 461 -10.21 29.12 -20.34
CA ASP A 461 -9.37 30.01 -21.15
C ASP A 461 -7.94 30.11 -20.58
N ASP A 462 -7.81 30.21 -19.26
CA ASP A 462 -6.51 30.22 -18.58
C ASP A 462 -5.75 28.89 -18.74
N LEU A 463 -6.40 27.75 -18.50
CA LEU A 463 -5.79 26.42 -18.64
C LEU A 463 -5.34 26.16 -20.09
N LEU A 464 -6.19 26.46 -21.06
CA LEU A 464 -5.94 26.15 -22.46
C LEU A 464 -4.87 27.08 -23.05
N GLY A 465 -5.01 28.39 -22.85
CA GLY A 465 -4.17 29.40 -23.49
C GLY A 465 -2.93 29.80 -22.70
N SER A 466 -2.99 29.78 -21.36
CA SER A 466 -1.86 30.23 -20.54
C SER A 466 -1.02 29.07 -20.01
N PHE A 467 -1.61 27.90 -19.81
CA PHE A 467 -0.87 26.74 -19.29
C PHE A 467 -0.48 25.76 -20.41
N LEU A 468 -1.45 25.17 -21.12
CA LEU A 468 -1.19 24.12 -22.11
C LEU A 468 -0.40 24.60 -23.34
N ASP A 469 -0.71 25.79 -23.87
CA ASP A 469 -0.03 26.33 -25.07
C ASP A 469 1.44 26.67 -24.84
N ASN A 470 1.87 26.80 -23.59
CA ASN A 470 3.24 27.10 -23.22
C ASN A 470 4.05 25.85 -22.82
N LEU A 471 3.48 24.65 -22.98
CA LEU A 471 4.18 23.41 -22.68
C LEU A 471 5.12 23.02 -23.83
N SER A 472 6.30 22.54 -23.48
CA SER A 472 7.27 21.99 -24.42
C SER A 472 7.92 20.77 -23.80
N PRO A 473 7.98 19.63 -24.51
CA PRO A 473 8.62 18.44 -23.97
C PRO A 473 10.10 18.68 -23.71
N GLN A 474 10.58 18.29 -22.54
CA GLN A 474 11.99 18.43 -22.20
C GLN A 474 12.37 17.51 -21.04
N GLY A 475 13.65 17.20 -20.93
CA GLY A 475 14.20 16.53 -19.74
C GLY A 475 13.77 15.07 -19.56
N PRO A 476 14.25 14.43 -18.48
CA PRO A 476 13.90 13.06 -18.09
C PRO A 476 12.51 12.96 -17.43
N THR A 477 12.11 11.78 -16.96
CA THR A 477 10.75 11.46 -16.49
C THR A 477 10.67 11.29 -14.96
N ASN A 478 10.11 12.27 -14.24
CA ASN A 478 9.92 12.28 -12.77
C ASN A 478 8.51 11.86 -12.35
N LEU A 479 8.17 10.59 -12.61
CA LEU A 479 6.85 10.04 -12.30
C LEU A 479 6.55 10.04 -10.78
N TYR A 480 7.55 9.73 -9.95
CA TYR A 480 7.37 9.70 -8.51
C TYR A 480 7.01 11.07 -7.94
N GLY A 481 7.75 12.12 -8.33
CA GLY A 481 7.45 13.48 -7.87
C GLY A 481 6.04 13.92 -8.28
N ALA A 482 5.60 13.56 -9.49
CA ALA A 482 4.24 13.86 -9.94
C ALA A 482 3.18 13.18 -9.07
N LEU A 483 3.36 11.88 -8.80
CA LEU A 483 2.47 11.12 -7.93
C LEU A 483 2.52 11.63 -6.49
N ASP A 484 3.69 11.98 -5.97
CA ASP A 484 3.85 12.58 -4.66
C ASP A 484 3.04 13.88 -4.52
N ARG A 485 3.16 14.79 -5.48
CA ARG A 485 2.36 16.02 -5.52
C ARG A 485 0.86 15.73 -5.63
N ALA A 486 0.47 14.68 -6.35
CA ALA A 486 -0.92 14.33 -6.56
C ALA A 486 -1.61 13.74 -5.32
N ILE A 487 -0.93 12.82 -4.61
CA ILE A 487 -1.57 12.03 -3.55
C ILE A 487 -0.90 12.15 -2.18
N GLY A 488 0.20 12.89 -2.06
CA GLY A 488 1.00 13.06 -0.84
C GLY A 488 1.69 11.75 -0.46
N LEU A 489 2.79 11.42 -1.14
CA LEU A 489 3.63 10.24 -0.89
C LEU A 489 4.71 10.54 0.18
N ALA A 490 5.36 11.69 0.10
CA ALA A 490 6.34 12.21 1.04
C ALA A 490 5.61 12.82 2.26
N GLY A 491 6.13 12.55 3.46
CA GLY A 491 5.55 13.03 4.72
C GLY A 491 4.83 11.98 5.57
N ARG A 492 4.73 10.73 5.10
CA ARG A 492 4.01 9.62 5.74
C ARG A 492 4.70 9.01 6.98
N GLY A 493 5.28 9.86 7.82
CA GLY A 493 5.48 9.48 9.21
C GLY A 493 4.13 9.29 9.91
N ILE A 494 4.18 8.82 11.16
CA ILE A 494 3.00 8.72 12.04
C ILE A 494 2.38 10.12 12.31
N ASP A 495 2.89 11.21 11.72
CA ASP A 495 2.48 12.59 12.00
C ASP A 495 1.70 13.31 10.90
N ASP A 496 1.85 12.97 9.61
CA ASP A 496 1.03 13.58 8.55
C ASP A 496 -0.36 12.93 8.41
N GLY A 497 -1.42 13.69 8.72
CA GLY A 497 -2.72 13.20 9.17
C GLY A 497 -3.91 13.41 8.23
N SER A 498 -3.69 13.93 7.02
CA SER A 498 -4.79 14.23 6.10
C SER A 498 -5.04 13.11 5.07
N TYR A 499 -6.06 12.28 5.35
CA TYR A 499 -6.57 11.29 4.39
C TYR A 499 -7.72 11.84 3.53
N THR A 500 -8.02 13.14 3.62
CA THR A 500 -9.05 13.75 2.78
C THR A 500 -8.59 13.77 1.33
N ALA A 501 -9.45 13.31 0.44
CA ALA A 501 -9.23 13.31 -0.99
C ALA A 501 -10.10 14.39 -1.64
N GLU A 502 -9.48 15.32 -2.38
CA GLU A 502 -10.18 16.40 -3.08
C GLU A 502 -10.66 15.98 -4.47
N PHE A 503 -9.98 15.00 -5.04
CA PHE A 503 -10.31 14.28 -6.27
C PHE A 503 -10.71 12.85 -5.92
N ASP A 504 -11.43 12.16 -6.82
CA ASP A 504 -11.70 10.71 -6.68
C ASP A 504 -11.06 9.87 -7.79
N THR A 505 -10.62 10.52 -8.86
CA THR A 505 -10.08 9.87 -10.06
C THR A 505 -8.82 10.58 -10.50
N LEU A 506 -7.76 9.79 -10.69
CA LEU A 506 -6.45 10.22 -11.12
C LEU A 506 -6.13 9.54 -12.47
N TYR A 507 -5.89 10.33 -13.50
CA TYR A 507 -5.41 9.84 -14.80
C TYR A 507 -3.92 10.13 -14.92
N VAL A 508 -3.11 9.10 -15.09
CA VAL A 508 -1.67 9.19 -15.28
C VAL A 508 -1.36 8.83 -16.73
N LEU A 509 -0.95 9.81 -17.52
CA LEU A 509 -0.58 9.65 -18.93
C LEU A 509 0.95 9.73 -19.01
N SER A 510 1.60 8.62 -19.35
CA SER A 510 3.06 8.56 -19.46
C SER A 510 3.49 7.46 -20.44
N ASP A 511 4.35 7.83 -21.38
CA ASP A 511 5.01 6.92 -22.33
C ASP A 511 6.43 6.52 -21.84
N GLY A 512 6.93 7.17 -20.78
CA GLY A 512 8.29 7.00 -20.26
C GLY A 512 8.41 6.07 -19.05
N ALA A 513 9.54 5.36 -18.94
CA ALA A 513 9.94 4.77 -17.67
C ALA A 513 10.42 5.88 -16.70
N PRO A 514 10.25 5.73 -15.37
CA PRO A 514 10.79 6.70 -14.42
C PRO A 514 12.32 6.76 -14.55
N THR A 515 12.85 7.89 -15.00
CA THR A 515 14.29 8.08 -15.27
C THR A 515 14.90 9.17 -14.39
N TYR A 516 14.08 9.96 -13.72
CA TYR A 516 14.50 11.05 -12.84
C TYR A 516 13.66 11.10 -11.56
N GLY A 517 14.08 11.94 -10.63
CA GLY A 517 13.50 12.03 -9.30
C GLY A 517 14.16 11.07 -8.31
N GLU A 518 13.71 11.21 -7.07
CA GLU A 518 14.27 10.57 -5.89
C GLU A 518 13.96 9.07 -5.82
N ILE A 519 12.85 8.64 -6.41
CA ILE A 519 12.48 7.23 -6.53
C ILE A 519 12.20 6.92 -8.00
N ARG A 520 13.03 6.03 -8.56
CA ARG A 520 12.96 5.60 -9.97
C ARG A 520 12.55 4.14 -10.11
N ASP A 521 12.69 3.38 -9.03
CA ASP A 521 12.31 1.98 -9.00
C ASP A 521 10.78 1.83 -9.10
N LYS A 522 10.34 1.09 -10.12
CA LYS A 522 8.91 0.97 -10.45
C LYS A 522 8.13 0.23 -9.37
N ASP A 523 8.73 -0.78 -8.75
CA ASP A 523 8.06 -1.57 -7.73
C ASP A 523 7.91 -0.75 -6.45
N ARG A 524 8.93 0.05 -6.09
CA ARG A 524 8.85 0.99 -4.97
C ARG A 524 7.80 2.07 -5.18
N ILE A 525 7.70 2.65 -6.39
CA ILE A 525 6.64 3.63 -6.70
C ILE A 525 5.26 2.98 -6.52
N ARG A 526 5.06 1.76 -7.01
CA ARG A 526 3.78 1.05 -6.89
C ARG A 526 3.41 0.75 -5.44
N GLU A 527 4.38 0.35 -4.63
CA GLU A 527 4.21 0.13 -3.19
C GLU A 527 3.78 1.42 -2.48
N LEU A 528 4.53 2.50 -2.68
CA LEU A 528 4.24 3.79 -2.06
C LEU A 528 2.87 4.35 -2.48
N VAL A 529 2.53 4.23 -3.76
CA VAL A 529 1.22 4.63 -4.28
C VAL A 529 0.10 3.77 -3.69
N ARG A 530 0.31 2.46 -3.53
CA ARG A 530 -0.68 1.57 -2.93
C ARG A 530 -0.92 1.92 -1.47
N ASP A 531 0.14 2.09 -0.69
CA ASP A 531 0.05 2.53 0.70
C ASP A 531 -0.61 3.90 0.81
N ALA A 532 -0.35 4.74 -0.20
CA ALA A 532 -0.96 6.05 -0.31
C ALA A 532 -2.42 6.09 -0.58
N ASN A 533 -2.84 5.22 -1.47
CA ASN A 533 -4.21 5.15 -1.88
C ASN A 533 -5.05 4.27 -0.95
N ARG A 534 -4.44 3.52 -0.03
CA ARG A 534 -5.12 2.57 0.86
C ARG A 534 -6.31 3.18 1.61
N LEU A 535 -6.17 4.40 2.13
CA LEU A 535 -7.26 5.12 2.82
C LEU A 535 -7.95 6.15 1.92
N LYS A 536 -7.29 6.66 0.87
CA LYS A 536 -7.85 7.68 -0.03
C LYS A 536 -8.83 7.12 -1.05
N GLN A 537 -8.67 5.85 -1.44
CA GLN A 537 -9.59 5.11 -2.32
C GLN A 537 -9.82 5.81 -3.69
N LEU A 538 -8.80 6.48 -4.21
CA LEU A 538 -8.80 7.07 -5.55
C LEU A 538 -8.82 5.98 -6.61
N THR A 539 -9.56 6.20 -7.70
CA THR A 539 -9.35 5.40 -8.92
C THR A 539 -8.14 5.96 -9.64
N ILE A 540 -7.13 5.11 -9.89
CA ILE A 540 -5.95 5.51 -10.65
C ILE A 540 -5.98 4.78 -11.99
N HIS A 541 -6.12 5.54 -13.07
CA HIS A 541 -6.04 5.06 -14.45
C HIS A 541 -4.65 5.37 -15.00
N SER A 542 -3.88 4.33 -15.32
CA SER A 542 -2.62 4.47 -16.05
C SER A 542 -2.86 4.32 -17.54
N VAL A 543 -2.49 5.33 -18.32
CA VAL A 543 -2.60 5.37 -19.78
C VAL A 543 -1.18 5.46 -20.33
N THR A 544 -0.81 4.51 -21.19
CA THR A 544 0.54 4.35 -21.74
C THR A 544 0.52 4.31 -23.25
#